data_AF-A0A2V9B518-F1
#
_entry.id   AF-A0A2V9B518-F1
#
_cell.length_a   1.000
_cell.length_b   1.000
_cell.length_c   1.000
_cell.angle_alpha   90.00
_cell.angle_beta   90.00
_cell.angle_gamma   90.00
#
_symmetry.space_group_name_H-M   'P 1'
#
loop_
_entity.id
_entity.type
_entity.pdbx_description
1 polymer ?
#
loop_
_entity_poly.entity_id
_entity_poly.type
_entity_poly.pdbx_seq_one_letter_code
_entity_poly.pdbx_strand_id
1 'polypeptide(L)' 'FGLITERMIRRGTFRSVHELEQAIYHWLSTWNDRPKPFVWTATADVILEKVRRCKELNGTAH' A
#
# COMPACT_ATOMS: atom_id res chain seq x y z
N PHE A 1 0.80 -1.65 0.20
CA PHE A 1 0.78 -3.05 -0.26
C PHE A 1 -0.03 -3.29 -1.55
N GLY A 2 -1.04 -2.48 -1.91
CA GLY A 2 -1.87 -2.73 -3.11
C GLY A 2 -1.13 -2.74 -4.46
N LEU A 3 -0.08 -1.93 -4.63
CA LEU A 3 0.62 -1.78 -5.90
C LEU A 3 1.26 -3.08 -6.42
N ILE A 4 2.01 -3.78 -5.57
CA ILE A 4 2.64 -5.06 -5.94
C ILE A 4 1.57 -6.13 -6.19
N THR A 5 0.48 -6.10 -5.42
CA THR A 5 -0.64 -7.03 -5.59
C THR A 5 -1.31 -6.88 -6.96
N GLU A 6 -1.61 -5.64 -7.38
CA GLU A 6 -2.29 -5.37 -8.66
C GLU A 6 -1.38 -5.55 -9.89
N ARG A 7 -0.10 -5.21 -9.76
CA ARG A 7 0.83 -5.18 -10.90
C ARG A 7 1.57 -6.50 -11.12
N MET A 8 1.79 -7.27 -10.06
CA MET A 8 2.58 -8.50 -10.14
C MET A 8 1.78 -9.70 -9.66
N ILE A 9 1.32 -9.73 -8.41
CA ILE A 9 0.77 -10.95 -7.79
C ILE A 9 -0.50 -11.44 -8.50
N ARG A 10 -1.46 -10.54 -8.80
CA ARG A 10 -2.72 -10.93 -9.48
C ARG A 10 -2.54 -11.25 -10.97
N ARG A 11 -1.42 -10.86 -11.58
CA ARG A 11 -1.13 -11.05 -13.01
C ARG A 11 -0.17 -12.20 -13.27
N GLY A 12 0.57 -12.64 -12.25
CA GLY A 12 1.49 -13.77 -12.32
C GLY A 12 0.79 -15.09 -11.98
N THR A 13 1.30 -16.17 -12.56
CA THR A 13 0.96 -17.54 -12.18
C THR A 13 2.20 -18.17 -11.60
N PHE A 14 2.11 -18.67 -10.37
CA PHE A 14 3.23 -19.27 -9.64
C PHE A 14 2.89 -20.73 -9.35
N ARG A 15 3.83 -21.63 -9.65
CA ARG A 15 3.72 -23.08 -9.44
C ARG A 15 4.12 -23.50 -8.02
N SER A 16 4.76 -22.61 -7.27
CA SER A 16 5.13 -22.83 -5.87
C SER A 16 5.21 -21.53 -5.08
N VAL A 17 5.18 -21.65 -3.75
CA VAL A 17 5.43 -20.52 -2.83
C VAL A 17 6.83 -19.95 -3.03
N HIS A 18 7.83 -20.82 -3.25
CA HIS A 18 9.21 -20.39 -3.49
C HIS A 18 9.34 -19.51 -4.74
N GLU A 19 8.63 -19.86 -5.83
CA GLU A 19 8.59 -19.07 -7.05
C GLU A 19 7.93 -17.69 -6.82
N LEU A 20 6.86 -17.63 -6.03
CA LEU A 20 6.23 -16.38 -5.63
C LEU A 20 7.19 -15.50 -4.82
N GLU A 21 7.89 -16.06 -3.84
CA GLU A 21 8.87 -15.33 -3.02
C GLU A 21 9.98 -14.73 -3.89
N GLN A 22 10.57 -15.53 -4.78
CA GLN A 22 11.59 -15.05 -5.71
C GLN A 22 11.07 -13.92 -6.61
N ALA A 23 9.86 -14.04 -7.13
CA ALA A 23 9.23 -13.00 -7.94
C ALA A 23 9.01 -11.70 -7.14
N ILE A 24 8.63 -11.79 -5.86
CA ILE A 24 8.50 -10.63 -4.96
C ILE A 24 9.86 -9.94 -4.79
N TYR A 25 10.92 -10.67 -4.46
CA TYR A 25 12.25 -10.10 -4.26
C TYR A 25 12.80 -9.45 -5.53
N HIS A 26 12.63 -10.11 -6.68
CA HIS A 26 13.03 -9.55 -7.97
C HIS A 26 12.28 -8.26 -8.31
N TRP A 27 10.97 -8.23 -8.08
CA TRP A 27 10.15 -7.05 -8.27
C TRP A 27 10.59 -5.90 -7.35
N LEU A 28 10.86 -6.19 -6.08
CA LEU A 28 11.36 -5.21 -5.12
C LEU A 28 12.72 -4.63 -5.53
N SER A 29 13.65 -5.47 -5.98
CA SER A 29 14.96 -5.02 -6.47
C SER A 29 14.81 -4.03 -7.62
N THR A 30 14.02 -4.41 -8.63
CA THR A 30 13.77 -3.57 -9.81
C THR A 30 13.04 -2.27 -9.46
N TRP A 31 12.08 -2.35 -8.54
CA TRP A 31 11.30 -1.19 -8.10
C TRP A 31 12.13 -0.22 -7.25
N ASN A 32 13.03 -0.74 -6.42
CA ASN A 32 13.90 0.05 -5.55
C ASN A 32 15.08 0.69 -6.30
N ASP A 33 15.51 0.14 -7.44
CA ASP A 33 16.53 0.76 -8.30
C ASP A 33 16.08 2.12 -8.86
N ARG A 34 14.78 2.33 -9.04
CA ARG A 34 14.18 3.62 -9.41
C ARG A 34 12.99 3.92 -8.51
N PRO A 35 13.25 4.29 -7.25
CA PRO A 35 12.19 4.42 -6.28
C PRO A 35 11.29 5.58 -6.71
N LYS A 36 10.01 5.29 -6.95
CA LYS A 36 8.99 6.33 -6.98
C LYS A 36 8.62 6.64 -5.54
N PRO A 37 8.98 7.82 -5.00
CA PRO A 37 8.60 8.16 -3.64
C PRO A 37 7.09 8.14 -3.54
N PHE A 38 6.58 7.54 -2.46
CA PHE A 38 5.20 7.76 -2.09
C PHE A 38 5.09 9.20 -1.57
N VAL A 39 4.52 10.08 -2.40
CA VAL A 39 4.27 11.47 -2.01
C VAL A 39 2.96 11.51 -1.25
N TRP A 40 3.02 11.95 0.01
CA TRP A 40 1.83 12.27 0.78
C TRP A 40 1.12 13.46 0.12
N THR A 41 -0.01 13.20 -0.53
CA THR A 41 -0.82 14.24 -1.18
C THR A 41 -1.79 14.93 -0.20
N ALA A 42 -2.11 14.26 0.91
CA ALA A 42 -2.90 14.87 1.97
C ALA A 42 -2.01 15.80 2.79
N THR A 43 -2.44 17.05 2.94
CA THR A 43 -1.81 17.97 3.87
C THR A 43 -2.02 17.50 5.31
N ALA A 44 -1.19 17.98 6.23
CA ALA A 44 -1.35 17.70 7.66
C ALA A 44 -2.76 18.06 8.14
N ASP A 45 -3.31 19.19 7.67
CA ASP A 45 -4.66 19.64 8.01
C ASP A 45 -5.75 18.64 7.61
N VAL A 46 -5.67 18.09 6.39
CA VAL A 46 -6.62 17.08 5.89
C VAL A 46 -6.56 15.80 6.73
N ILE A 47 -5.38 15.42 7.20
CA ILE A 47 -5.19 14.26 8.08
C ILE A 47 -5.80 14.55 9.46
N LEU A 48 -5.51 15.73 10.03
CA LEU A 48 -6.02 16.13 11.34
C LEU A 48 -7.55 16.27 11.36
N GLU A 49 -8.14 16.78 10.29
CA GLU A 49 -9.59 16.90 10.13
C GLU A 49 -10.26 15.52 10.08
N LYS A 50 -9.70 14.57 9.32
CA LYS A 50 -10.19 13.18 9.30
C LYS A 50 -10.14 12.54 10.69
N VAL A 51 -9.05 12.73 11.42
CA VAL A 51 -8.90 12.20 12.79
C VAL A 51 -9.94 12.81 13.73
N ARG A 52 -10.19 14.12 13.63
CA ARG A 52 -11.20 14.82 14.43
C ARG A 52 -12.60 14.28 14.14
N ARG A 53 -12.97 14.17 12.86
CA ARG A 53 -14.27 13.61 12.44
C ARG A 53 -14.48 12.18 12.94
N CYS A 54 -13.47 11.32 12.87
CA CYS A 54 -13.57 9.96 13.40
C CYS A 54 -13.81 9.93 14.92
N LYS A 55 -13.21 10.87 15.68
CA LYS A 55 -13.45 10.97 17.13
C LYS A 55 -14.86 11.44 17.44
N GLU A 56 -15.39 12.38 16.68
CA GLU A 56 -16.77 12.87 16.82
C GLU A 56 -17.80 11.76 16.52
N LEU A 57 -17.59 10.99 15.45
CA LEU A 57 -18.44 9.86 15.08
C LEU A 57 -18.39 8.70 16.10
N ASN A 58 -17.24 8.48 16.74
CA ASN A 58 -17.12 7.50 17.82
C ASN A 58 -17.78 7.96 19.13
N GLY A 59 -18.05 9.26 19.28
CA GLY A 59 -18.72 9.84 20.45
C GLY A 59 -20.23 9.97 20.30
N THR A 60 -20.77 9.89 19.08
CA THR A 60 -22.21 9.77 18.85
C THR A 60 -22.66 8.35 19.17
N ALA A 61 -23.09 8.13 20.41
CA ALA A 61 -23.76 6.91 20.83
C ALA A 61 -25.08 6.73 20.06
N HIS A 62 -25.35 5.50 19.63
CA HIS A 62 -26.69 5.04 19.25
C HIS A 62 -27.64 5.08 20.45
#